data_AF-A0A3D3NR37-F1
#
_entry.id   AF-A0A3D3NR37-F1
#
_cell.length_a   1.000
_cell.length_b   1.000
_cell.length_c   1.000
_cell.angle_alpha   90.00
_cell.angle_beta   90.00
_cell.angle_gamma   90.00
#
_symmetry.space_group_name_H-M   'P 1'
#
loop_
_entity.id
_entity.type
_entity.pdbx_description
1 polymer ?
#
loop_
_entity_poly.entity_id
_entity_poly.type
_entity_poly.pdbx_seq_one_letter_code
_entity_poly.pdbx_strand_id
1 'polypeptide(L)'
;MTRSDASNTPAIHERRAALCRGLARLAGCAALVLGVAAVVYTVLPKPSPGPAVKEEGGAPVATPQETVFESDSAREQEMLENAARFFFEAGTWHELAAICREPERVGPLIREWHQSRPVIPLRWRQLAWSQPIEEEGRRLFYARSEFEGHEPVNIIIEQSGGVYRVDWESHVRHSEMDWQDFIKSRPVEPRLFRVLGSLLPGGTDPATPDRLQIRHPDLSDSLIEAELIPGDPVHQRVRSQLEMGAWKNVPLTLRLCYDEKNRNNESGAVRITGVEGKGWLILSRK
;
A
#
# COMPACT_ATOMS: atom_id res chain seq x y z
N MET A 1 66.51 -11.22 23.36
CA MET A 1 65.32 -10.37 23.17
C MET A 1 65.32 -9.92 21.72
N THR A 2 64.89 -10.78 20.80
CA THR A 2 63.51 -11.01 20.29
C THR A 2 63.21 -10.16 19.06
N ARG A 3 63.39 -10.82 17.91
CA ARG A 3 62.84 -10.48 16.59
C ARG A 3 61.31 -10.33 16.68
N SER A 4 60.80 -9.24 16.12
CA SER A 4 59.44 -9.13 15.60
C SER A 4 59.59 -8.88 14.10
N ASP A 5 58.98 -9.72 13.28
CA ASP A 5 58.06 -9.24 12.25
C ASP A 5 57.29 -10.43 11.65
N ALA A 6 55.98 -10.32 11.80
CA ALA A 6 54.99 -11.31 11.45
C ALA A 6 54.66 -11.23 9.96
N SER A 7 54.69 -12.39 9.32
CA SER A 7 54.00 -12.65 8.06
C SER A 7 52.48 -12.63 8.28
N ASN A 8 51.74 -11.97 7.40
CA ASN A 8 50.28 -12.07 7.38
C ASN A 8 49.74 -12.01 5.95
N THR A 9 49.63 -13.17 5.30
CA THR A 9 48.97 -13.30 4.00
C THR A 9 48.15 -14.59 3.93
N PRO A 10 46.85 -14.55 4.29
CA PRO A 10 45.89 -15.49 3.69
C PRO A 10 44.54 -14.87 3.28
N ALA A 11 44.43 -13.55 3.10
CA ALA A 11 43.10 -12.90 2.90
C ALA A 11 42.65 -12.74 1.42
N ILE A 12 43.51 -13.02 0.44
CA ILE A 12 43.21 -12.67 -0.97
C ILE A 12 42.55 -13.83 -1.74
N HIS A 13 42.82 -15.08 -1.37
CA HIS A 13 42.29 -16.25 -2.09
C HIS A 13 40.81 -16.55 -1.75
N GLU A 14 40.35 -16.28 -0.52
CA GLU A 14 38.94 -16.50 -0.14
C GLU A 14 37.96 -15.52 -0.81
N ARG A 15 38.38 -14.27 -1.03
CA ARG A 15 37.52 -13.24 -1.66
C ARG A 15 37.19 -13.55 -3.12
N ARG A 16 38.08 -14.24 -3.84
CA ARG A 16 37.87 -14.62 -5.26
C ARG A 16 36.88 -15.76 -5.43
N ALA A 17 36.82 -16.71 -4.48
CA ALA A 17 35.87 -17.83 -4.54
C ALA A 17 34.42 -17.42 -4.23
N ALA A 18 34.21 -16.38 -3.41
CA ALA A 18 32.88 -15.85 -3.11
C ALA A 18 32.25 -15.10 -4.31
N LEU A 19 33.07 -14.37 -5.08
CA LEU A 19 32.59 -13.60 -6.23
C LEU A 19 32.07 -14.50 -7.36
N CYS A 20 32.75 -15.61 -7.65
CA CYS A 20 32.35 -16.54 -8.72
C CYS A 20 31.03 -17.27 -8.42
N ARG A 21 30.69 -17.50 -7.14
CA ARG A 21 29.41 -18.14 -6.74
C ARG A 21 28.21 -17.20 -6.86
N GLY A 22 28.41 -15.89 -6.75
CA GLY A 22 27.36 -14.88 -6.92
C GLY A 22 26.93 -14.70 -8.38
N LEU A 23 27.89 -14.70 -9.31
CA LEU A 23 27.62 -14.50 -10.73
C LEU A 23 26.87 -15.67 -11.38
N ALA A 24 27.11 -16.92 -10.93
CA ALA A 24 26.40 -18.09 -11.43
C ALA A 24 24.90 -18.12 -11.06
N ARG A 25 24.51 -17.48 -9.94
CA ARG A 25 23.09 -17.40 -9.51
C ARG A 25 22.30 -16.35 -10.30
N LEU A 26 22.92 -15.24 -10.69
CA LEU A 26 22.27 -14.18 -11.48
C LEU A 26 21.98 -14.62 -12.92
N ALA A 27 22.89 -15.38 -13.54
CA ALA A 27 22.68 -15.92 -14.89
C ALA A 27 21.51 -16.92 -14.96
N GLY A 28 21.30 -17.72 -13.90
CA GLY A 28 20.18 -18.66 -13.82
C GLY A 28 18.80 -18.00 -13.72
N CYS A 29 18.69 -16.88 -13.00
CA CYS A 29 17.42 -16.15 -12.86
C CYS A 29 17.01 -15.43 -14.15
N ALA A 30 17.96 -14.85 -14.90
CA ALA A 30 17.66 -14.18 -16.16
C ALA A 30 17.15 -15.15 -17.24
N ALA A 31 17.71 -16.36 -17.31
CA ALA A 31 17.26 -17.40 -18.24
C ALA A 31 15.83 -17.88 -17.94
N LEU A 32 15.44 -17.96 -16.66
CA LEU A 32 14.10 -18.41 -16.26
C LEU A 32 13.02 -17.38 -16.60
N VAL A 33 13.30 -16.08 -16.43
CA VAL A 33 12.36 -14.99 -16.77
C VAL A 33 12.13 -14.89 -18.28
N LEU A 34 13.19 -15.03 -19.09
CA LEU A 34 13.07 -15.03 -20.55
C LEU A 34 12.31 -16.25 -21.07
N GLY A 35 12.50 -17.42 -20.45
CA GLY A 35 11.76 -18.64 -20.80
C GLY A 35 10.25 -18.52 -20.56
N VAL A 36 9.84 -17.96 -19.41
CA VAL A 36 8.41 -17.77 -19.09
C VAL A 36 7.75 -16.74 -20.02
N ALA A 37 8.44 -15.63 -20.35
CA ALA A 37 7.91 -14.62 -21.27
C ALA A 37 7.70 -15.18 -22.70
N ALA A 38 8.62 -16.03 -23.19
CA ALA A 38 8.50 -16.65 -24.50
C ALA A 38 7.34 -17.67 -24.59
N VAL A 39 7.05 -18.39 -23.49
CA VAL A 39 5.90 -19.30 -23.42
C VAL A 39 4.58 -18.53 -23.39
N VAL A 40 4.51 -17.41 -22.65
CA VAL A 40 3.30 -16.55 -22.63
C VAL A 40 3.03 -15.95 -24.01
N TYR A 41 4.07 -15.57 -24.77
CA TYR A 41 3.89 -15.00 -26.10
C TYR A 41 3.50 -16.04 -27.18
N THR A 42 3.82 -17.32 -26.99
CA THR A 42 3.46 -18.37 -27.97
C THR A 42 2.11 -19.02 -27.70
N VAL A 43 1.58 -18.95 -26.47
CA VAL A 43 0.32 -19.62 -26.09
C VAL A 43 -0.91 -18.68 -26.19
N LEU A 44 -0.72 -17.37 -26.26
CA LEU A 44 -1.85 -16.43 -26.39
C LEU A 44 -2.34 -16.34 -27.85
N PRO A 45 -3.63 -16.59 -28.13
CA PRO A 45 -4.19 -16.45 -29.47
C PRO A 45 -4.20 -14.98 -29.91
N LYS A 46 -3.68 -14.72 -31.12
CA LYS A 46 -3.75 -13.39 -31.76
C LYS A 46 -5.22 -12.98 -31.94
N PRO A 47 -5.59 -11.73 -31.58
CA PRO A 47 -6.93 -11.23 -31.85
C PRO A 47 -7.16 -11.14 -33.37
N SER A 48 -8.22 -11.80 -33.83
CA SER A 48 -8.64 -11.77 -35.23
C SER A 48 -9.42 -10.48 -35.51
N PRO A 49 -9.19 -9.80 -36.65
CA PRO A 49 -10.00 -8.66 -37.05
C PRO A 49 -11.41 -9.14 -37.43
N GLY A 50 -12.43 -8.58 -36.77
CA GLY A 50 -13.84 -8.80 -37.10
C GLY A 50 -14.22 -8.15 -38.45
N PRO A 51 -15.31 -8.60 -39.09
CA PRO A 51 -15.63 -8.22 -40.46
C PRO A 51 -16.17 -6.79 -40.55
N ALA A 52 -15.71 -6.08 -41.57
CA ALA A 52 -16.21 -4.76 -41.98
C ALA A 52 -17.67 -4.87 -42.47
N VAL A 53 -18.55 -4.08 -41.87
CA VAL A 53 -19.93 -3.89 -42.32
C VAL A 53 -19.96 -2.72 -43.31
N LYS A 54 -20.59 -2.96 -44.47
CA LYS A 54 -20.77 -1.99 -45.56
C LYS A 54 -21.78 -0.91 -45.19
N GLU A 55 -21.47 0.33 -45.57
CA GLU A 55 -22.39 1.46 -45.60
C GLU A 55 -23.44 1.33 -46.71
N GLU A 56 -24.70 1.62 -46.40
CA GLU A 56 -25.71 2.10 -47.34
C GLU A 56 -26.44 3.29 -46.71
N GLY A 57 -26.65 4.34 -47.52
CA GLY A 57 -26.97 5.69 -47.06
C GLY A 57 -28.46 6.00 -46.84
N GLY A 58 -28.68 7.13 -46.14
CA GLY A 58 -29.98 7.78 -46.02
C GLY A 58 -29.90 9.14 -45.28
N ALA A 59 -30.11 10.22 -46.04
CA ALA A 59 -30.55 11.60 -45.72
C ALA A 59 -29.94 12.41 -44.53
N PRO A 60 -29.76 13.74 -44.68
CA PRO A 60 -29.07 14.58 -43.70
C PRO A 60 -29.99 14.90 -42.52
N VAL A 61 -29.76 14.24 -41.39
CA VAL A 61 -30.35 14.64 -40.10
C VAL A 61 -29.39 15.65 -39.47
N ALA A 62 -29.94 16.81 -39.12
CA ALA A 62 -29.24 17.91 -38.49
C ALA A 62 -28.39 17.43 -37.31
N THR A 63 -27.10 17.74 -37.35
CA THR A 63 -26.10 17.40 -36.33
C THR A 63 -26.48 18.10 -35.01
N PRO A 64 -26.81 17.36 -33.93
CA PRO A 64 -26.69 17.90 -32.60
C PRO A 64 -25.18 18.07 -32.33
N GLN A 65 -24.78 19.28 -31.95
CA GLN A 65 -23.40 19.57 -31.56
C GLN A 65 -22.95 18.56 -30.50
N GLU A 66 -21.93 17.76 -30.80
CA GLU A 66 -21.17 16.98 -29.82
C GLU A 66 -20.52 17.95 -28.84
N THR A 67 -21.20 18.20 -27.72
CA THR A 67 -20.61 18.87 -26.58
C THR A 67 -19.74 17.89 -25.82
N VAL A 68 -18.43 17.97 -26.05
CA VAL A 68 -17.34 17.85 -25.06
C VAL A 68 -17.63 16.93 -23.87
N PHE A 69 -17.38 15.62 -24.00
CA PHE A 69 -17.33 14.68 -22.86
C PHE A 69 -15.92 14.11 -22.59
N GLU A 70 -14.94 14.48 -23.40
CA GLU A 70 -13.56 14.01 -23.29
C GLU A 70 -12.68 14.88 -22.35
N SER A 71 -13.15 16.07 -21.96
CA SER A 71 -12.34 17.06 -21.23
C SER A 71 -12.24 16.83 -19.73
N ASP A 72 -13.27 16.25 -19.10
CA ASP A 72 -13.33 16.16 -17.63
C ASP A 72 -12.44 15.05 -17.08
N SER A 73 -12.32 13.94 -17.80
CA SER A 73 -11.40 12.84 -17.45
C SER A 73 -9.94 13.22 -17.65
N ALA A 74 -9.61 13.92 -18.75
CA ALA A 74 -8.25 14.40 -19.03
C ALA A 74 -7.80 15.43 -17.99
N ARG A 75 -8.67 16.40 -17.66
CA ARG A 75 -8.40 17.40 -16.62
C ARG A 75 -8.27 16.76 -15.24
N GLU A 76 -9.14 15.81 -14.89
CA GLU A 76 -9.05 15.11 -13.61
C GLU A 76 -7.73 14.33 -13.50
N GLN A 77 -7.34 13.64 -14.58
CA GLN A 77 -6.07 12.92 -14.62
C GLN A 77 -4.86 13.85 -14.46
N GLU A 78 -4.88 15.02 -15.12
CA GLU A 78 -3.84 16.05 -14.95
C GLU A 78 -3.78 16.56 -13.50
N MET A 79 -4.93 16.79 -12.86
CA MET A 79 -4.99 17.25 -11.47
C MET A 79 -4.49 16.19 -10.47
N LEU A 80 -4.79 14.91 -10.72
CA LEU A 80 -4.27 13.79 -9.94
C LEU A 80 -2.74 13.68 -10.09
N GLU A 81 -2.24 13.78 -11.32
CA GLU A 81 -0.81 13.74 -11.62
C GLU A 81 -0.08 14.92 -10.96
N ASN A 82 -0.61 16.14 -11.06
CA ASN A 82 -0.03 17.31 -10.39
C ASN A 82 -0.01 17.15 -8.87
N ALA A 83 -1.08 16.66 -8.26
CA ALA A 83 -1.13 16.43 -6.81
C ALA A 83 -0.08 15.41 -6.36
N ALA A 84 0.05 14.29 -7.09
CA ALA A 84 1.06 13.28 -6.80
C ALA A 84 2.49 13.83 -6.99
N ARG A 85 2.75 14.50 -8.11
CA ARG A 85 4.04 15.12 -8.41
C ARG A 85 4.47 16.09 -7.32
N PHE A 86 3.61 17.07 -6.97
CA PHE A 86 3.94 18.06 -5.95
C PHE A 86 4.20 17.40 -4.59
N PHE A 87 3.44 16.36 -4.24
CA PHE A 87 3.65 15.61 -3.01
C PHE A 87 5.04 14.96 -2.95
N PHE A 88 5.46 14.28 -4.02
CA PHE A 88 6.73 13.55 -4.04
C PHE A 88 7.96 14.42 -4.33
N GLU A 89 7.79 15.58 -4.97
CA GLU A 89 8.87 16.54 -5.23
C GLU A 89 9.08 17.53 -4.07
N ALA A 90 8.22 17.52 -3.03
CA ALA A 90 8.34 18.39 -1.87
C ALA A 90 9.71 18.23 -1.17
N GLY A 91 10.40 19.35 -0.97
CA GLY A 91 11.76 19.41 -0.41
C GLY A 91 11.79 19.44 1.12
N THR A 92 10.67 19.83 1.74
CA THR A 92 10.60 20.02 3.19
C THR A 92 9.30 19.47 3.77
N TRP A 93 9.31 19.19 5.07
CA TRP A 93 8.09 18.74 5.76
C TRP A 93 7.00 19.82 5.77
N HIS A 94 7.36 21.10 5.73
CA HIS A 94 6.40 22.22 5.66
C HIS A 94 5.66 22.23 4.32
N GLU A 95 6.40 22.10 3.21
CA GLU A 95 5.82 22.02 1.86
C GLU A 95 4.91 20.80 1.76
N LEU A 96 5.38 19.64 2.23
CA LEU A 96 4.62 18.40 2.26
C LEU A 96 3.31 18.59 3.04
N ALA A 97 3.36 19.15 4.26
CA ALA A 97 2.18 19.36 5.09
C ALA A 97 1.12 20.25 4.42
N ALA A 98 1.53 21.28 3.69
CA ALA A 98 0.60 22.22 3.03
C ALA A 98 -0.23 21.58 1.90
N ILE A 99 0.32 20.56 1.24
CA ILE A 99 -0.29 19.89 0.08
C ILE A 99 -0.97 18.55 0.45
N CYS A 100 -0.87 18.14 1.72
CA CYS A 100 -1.50 16.93 2.23
C CYS A 100 -3.00 17.11 2.54
N ARG A 101 -3.74 16.01 2.46
CA ARG A 101 -5.13 15.92 2.92
C ARG A 101 -5.20 16.31 4.40
N GLU A 102 -6.19 17.14 4.75
CA GLU A 102 -6.41 17.63 6.13
C GLU A 102 -5.13 18.25 6.76
N PRO A 103 -4.56 19.31 6.15
CA PRO A 103 -3.23 19.81 6.50
C PRO A 103 -3.12 20.26 7.96
N GLU A 104 -4.19 20.78 8.55
CA GLU A 104 -4.24 21.20 9.97
C GLU A 104 -4.12 20.01 10.92
N ARG A 105 -4.74 18.87 10.59
CA ARG A 105 -4.70 17.65 11.41
C ARG A 105 -3.39 16.87 11.20
N VAL A 106 -2.96 16.75 9.95
CA VAL A 106 -1.83 15.88 9.59
C VAL A 106 -0.49 16.61 9.71
N GLY A 107 -0.47 17.95 9.63
CA GLY A 107 0.75 18.76 9.74
C GLY A 107 1.59 18.48 10.99
N PRO A 108 1.01 18.41 12.21
CA PRO A 108 1.73 18.02 13.41
C PRO A 108 2.36 16.62 13.32
N LEU A 109 1.65 15.65 12.73
CA LEU A 109 2.12 14.27 12.55
C LEU A 109 3.29 14.20 11.56
N ILE A 110 3.18 14.91 10.43
CA ILE A 110 4.25 15.05 9.43
C ILE A 110 5.49 15.65 10.09
N ARG A 111 5.32 16.74 10.85
CA ARG A 111 6.43 17.40 11.52
C ARG A 111 7.14 16.46 12.48
N GLU A 112 6.40 15.74 13.33
CA GLU A 112 6.96 14.78 14.29
C GLU A 112 7.70 13.65 13.58
N TRP A 113 7.06 13.03 12.57
CA TRP A 113 7.63 11.93 11.80
C TRP A 113 8.97 12.28 11.16
N HIS A 114 9.07 13.50 10.63
CA HIS A 114 10.26 14.00 9.94
C HIS A 114 11.32 14.63 10.86
N GLN A 115 11.16 14.60 12.19
CA GLN A 115 12.24 14.98 13.12
C GLN A 115 13.45 14.03 13.02
N SER A 116 13.19 12.74 12.77
CA SER A 116 14.22 11.70 12.64
C SER A 116 14.32 11.10 11.23
N ARG A 117 13.45 11.52 10.31
CA ARG A 117 13.36 11.00 8.94
C ARG A 117 13.44 12.16 7.95
N PRO A 118 14.52 12.32 7.18
CA PRO A 118 14.59 13.39 6.20
C PRO A 118 13.49 13.23 5.15
N VAL A 119 12.94 14.35 4.68
CA VAL A 119 12.13 14.35 3.45
C VAL A 119 13.09 14.17 2.28
N ILE A 120 12.87 13.15 1.47
CA ILE A 120 13.69 12.83 0.30
C ILE A 120 12.83 13.04 -0.94
N PRO A 121 13.04 14.13 -1.70
CA PRO A 121 12.33 14.36 -2.95
C PRO A 121 12.61 13.23 -3.95
N LEU A 122 11.56 12.74 -4.59
CA LEU A 122 11.67 11.76 -5.66
C LEU A 122 11.54 12.45 -7.01
N ARG A 123 12.29 11.96 -8.01
CA ARG A 123 12.16 12.44 -9.39
C ARG A 123 10.91 11.84 -10.02
N TRP A 124 9.87 12.65 -10.13
CA TRP A 124 8.60 12.26 -10.73
C TRP A 124 8.79 11.79 -12.18
N ARG A 125 8.09 10.72 -12.54
CA ARG A 125 7.99 10.27 -13.94
C ARG A 125 6.58 10.47 -14.47
N GLN A 126 5.61 9.77 -13.87
CA GLN A 126 4.21 9.77 -14.31
C GLN A 126 3.30 9.10 -13.27
N LEU A 127 1.99 9.29 -13.45
CA LEU A 127 0.98 8.50 -12.78
C LEU A 127 0.62 7.29 -13.65
N ALA A 128 1.00 6.09 -13.22
CA ALA A 128 0.80 4.86 -14.00
C ALA A 128 -0.67 4.51 -14.18
N TRP A 129 -1.47 4.67 -13.11
CA TRP A 129 -2.92 4.54 -13.14
C TRP A 129 -3.55 5.21 -11.92
N SER A 130 -4.84 5.51 -12.04
CA SER A 130 -5.71 5.98 -10.96
C SER A 130 -7.06 5.26 -11.08
N GLN A 131 -7.72 5.03 -9.95
CA GLN A 131 -9.08 4.49 -9.90
C GLN A 131 -9.88 5.18 -8.79
N PRO A 132 -11.15 5.52 -9.03
CA PRO A 132 -12.00 6.09 -7.99
C PRO A 132 -12.26 5.06 -6.88
N ILE A 133 -12.35 5.55 -5.64
CA ILE A 133 -12.76 4.76 -4.47
C ILE A 133 -14.14 5.26 -4.06
N GLU A 134 -15.10 4.34 -3.96
CA GLU A 134 -16.45 4.64 -3.48
C GLU A 134 -16.44 4.83 -1.95
N GLU A 135 -16.60 6.09 -1.52
CA GLU A 135 -16.75 6.46 -0.13
C GLU A 135 -17.82 7.55 0.01
N GLU A 136 -18.74 7.39 0.96
CA GLU A 136 -19.91 8.26 1.05
C GLU A 136 -19.50 9.72 1.30
N GLY A 137 -19.95 10.62 0.42
CA GLY A 137 -19.66 12.06 0.54
C GLY A 137 -18.20 12.46 0.32
N ARG A 138 -17.36 11.56 -0.20
CA ARG A 138 -15.94 11.82 -0.49
C ARG A 138 -15.57 11.36 -1.91
N ARG A 139 -14.79 12.18 -2.63
CA ARG A 139 -14.22 11.81 -3.93
C ARG A 139 -12.76 11.43 -3.74
N LEU A 140 -12.50 10.13 -3.66
CA LEU A 140 -11.19 9.55 -3.39
C LEU A 140 -10.68 8.78 -4.61
N PHE A 141 -9.37 8.72 -4.77
CA PHE A 141 -8.70 8.00 -5.85
C PHE A 141 -7.56 7.17 -5.27
N TYR A 142 -7.51 5.88 -5.60
CA TYR A 142 -6.31 5.07 -5.41
C TYR A 142 -5.45 5.21 -6.66
N ALA A 143 -4.16 5.50 -6.50
CA ALA A 143 -3.30 5.77 -7.63
C ALA A 143 -1.90 5.18 -7.43
N ARG A 144 -1.26 4.81 -8.55
CA ARG A 144 0.13 4.32 -8.57
C ARG A 144 1.02 5.33 -9.27
N SER A 145 2.05 5.76 -8.56
CA SER A 145 3.04 6.74 -9.02
C SER A 145 4.35 6.05 -9.40
N GLU A 146 4.99 6.51 -10.46
CA GLU A 146 6.29 6.04 -10.93
C GLU A 146 7.35 7.14 -10.88
N PHE A 147 8.60 6.72 -10.69
CA PHE A 147 9.74 7.62 -10.47
C PHE A 147 10.97 7.12 -11.22
N GLU A 148 11.95 8.00 -11.42
CA GLU A 148 13.26 7.59 -11.92
C GLU A 148 14.06 6.86 -10.84
N GLY A 149 14.41 5.58 -11.07
CA GLY A 149 15.32 4.83 -10.18
C GLY A 149 14.75 4.44 -8.81
N HIS A 150 13.43 4.55 -8.62
CA HIS A 150 12.73 4.13 -7.41
C HIS A 150 11.56 3.21 -7.75
N GLU A 151 11.23 2.32 -6.80
CA GLU A 151 10.05 1.45 -6.91
C GLU A 151 8.76 2.29 -6.96
N PRO A 152 7.74 1.84 -7.72
CA PRO A 152 6.45 2.54 -7.75
C PRO A 152 5.78 2.60 -6.37
N VAL A 153 5.11 3.71 -6.10
CA VAL A 153 4.43 3.95 -4.82
C VAL A 153 2.94 4.09 -5.04
N ASN A 154 2.14 3.40 -4.23
CA ASN A 154 0.69 3.58 -4.21
C ASN A 154 0.30 4.65 -3.19
N ILE A 155 -0.64 5.52 -3.57
CA ILE A 155 -1.14 6.62 -2.76
C ILE A 155 -2.65 6.73 -2.86
N ILE A 156 -3.23 7.48 -1.93
CA ILE A 156 -4.63 7.88 -2.00
C ILE A 156 -4.70 9.40 -2.14
N ILE A 157 -5.56 9.88 -3.05
CA ILE A 157 -5.77 11.30 -3.33
C ILE A 157 -7.24 11.61 -3.05
N GLU A 158 -7.50 12.70 -2.33
CA GLU A 158 -8.86 13.23 -2.14
C GLU A 158 -9.07 14.49 -2.97
N GLN A 159 -10.20 14.55 -3.65
CA GLN A 159 -10.72 15.76 -4.27
C GLN A 159 -11.75 16.41 -3.33
N SER A 160 -11.49 17.66 -2.95
CA SER A 160 -12.40 18.47 -2.14
C SER A 160 -12.38 19.91 -2.62
N GLY A 161 -13.55 20.42 -3.02
CA GLY A 161 -13.68 21.80 -3.52
C GLY A 161 -12.83 22.10 -4.76
N GLY A 162 -12.60 21.12 -5.63
CA GLY A 162 -11.74 21.26 -6.82
C GLY A 162 -10.25 21.07 -6.55
N VAL A 163 -9.84 20.90 -5.29
CA VAL A 163 -8.42 20.71 -4.91
C VAL A 163 -8.16 19.23 -4.66
N TYR A 164 -7.07 18.72 -5.22
CA TYR A 164 -6.61 17.34 -5.08
C TYR A 164 -5.44 17.31 -4.10
N ARG A 165 -5.54 16.47 -3.06
CA ARG A 165 -4.50 16.36 -2.02
C ARG A 165 -4.22 14.91 -1.68
N VAL A 166 -2.94 14.60 -1.51
CA VAL A 166 -2.47 13.25 -1.17
C VAL A 166 -2.68 12.96 0.32
N ASP A 167 -3.13 11.75 0.64
CA ASP A 167 -3.16 11.24 2.00
C ASP A 167 -1.78 10.73 2.43
N TRP A 168 -1.06 11.56 3.17
CA TRP A 168 0.28 11.22 3.66
C TRP A 168 0.29 9.99 4.58
N GLU A 169 -0.74 9.84 5.43
CA GLU A 169 -0.75 8.78 6.42
C GLU A 169 -0.84 7.38 5.80
N SER A 170 -1.58 7.21 4.70
CA SER A 170 -1.60 5.96 3.92
C SER A 170 -0.29 5.73 3.16
N HIS A 171 0.36 6.79 2.68
CA HIS A 171 1.66 6.70 2.01
C HIS A 171 2.74 6.18 2.97
N VAL A 172 2.90 6.81 4.14
CA VAL A 172 3.94 6.41 5.11
C VAL A 172 3.48 5.31 6.07
N ARG A 173 2.24 4.85 5.92
CA ARG A 173 1.59 3.85 6.78
C ARG A 173 1.65 4.23 8.25
N HIS A 174 1.38 5.51 8.52
CA HIS A 174 1.47 6.09 9.85
C HIS A 174 0.69 5.25 10.86
N SER A 175 1.32 5.01 12.02
CA SER A 175 0.75 4.29 13.16
C SER A 175 1.08 5.08 14.43
N GLU A 176 0.22 5.02 15.44
CA GLU A 176 0.41 5.77 16.71
C GLU A 176 1.51 5.20 17.59
N MET A 177 1.99 4.00 17.29
CA MET A 177 3.03 3.28 18.02
C MET A 177 3.85 2.44 17.05
N ASP A 178 5.12 2.19 17.37
CA ASP A 178 5.92 1.21 16.63
C ASP A 178 5.35 -0.20 16.80
N TRP A 179 5.36 -1.00 15.72
CA TRP A 179 4.78 -2.34 15.71
C TRP A 179 5.48 -3.30 16.68
N GLN A 180 6.81 -3.24 16.76
CA GLN A 180 7.56 -4.10 17.67
C GLN A 180 7.34 -3.67 19.12
N ASP A 181 7.27 -2.37 19.37
CA ASP A 181 6.99 -1.86 20.71
C ASP A 181 5.58 -2.21 21.17
N PHE A 182 4.60 -2.23 20.26
CA PHE A 182 3.25 -2.70 20.55
C PHE A 182 3.23 -4.18 20.99
N ILE A 183 3.91 -5.05 20.24
CA ILE A 183 4.01 -6.49 20.56
C ILE A 183 4.73 -6.72 21.89
N LYS A 184 5.82 -5.97 22.14
CA LYS A 184 6.64 -6.11 23.36
C LYS A 184 5.93 -5.57 24.60
N SER A 185 5.38 -4.36 24.51
CA SER A 185 4.78 -3.66 25.67
C SER A 185 3.37 -4.12 26.00
N ARG A 186 2.68 -4.75 25.02
CA ARG A 186 1.32 -5.27 25.10
C ARG A 186 0.36 -4.24 25.72
N PRO A 187 0.16 -3.08 25.07
CA PRO A 187 -0.65 -2.01 25.64
C PRO A 187 -2.12 -2.43 25.67
N VAL A 188 -2.80 -2.05 26.74
CA VAL A 188 -4.24 -2.32 26.95
C VAL A 188 -5.11 -1.20 26.37
N GLU A 189 -4.53 -0.02 26.20
CA GLU A 189 -5.15 1.09 25.49
C GLU A 189 -5.08 0.88 23.97
N PRO A 190 -6.18 1.13 23.24
CA PRO A 190 -6.19 1.06 21.77
C PRO A 190 -5.16 1.95 21.10
N ARG A 191 -4.41 1.38 20.16
CA ARG A 191 -3.46 2.09 19.29
C ARG A 191 -3.81 1.87 17.83
N LEU A 192 -3.66 2.92 17.03
CA LEU A 192 -3.97 2.89 15.60
C LEU A 192 -2.83 2.30 14.78
N PHE A 193 -3.15 1.34 13.92
CA PHE A 193 -2.21 0.74 12.97
C PHE A 193 -2.79 0.60 11.57
N ARG A 194 -1.90 0.71 10.58
CA ARG A 194 -2.13 0.30 9.20
C ARG A 194 -1.46 -1.05 8.95
N VAL A 195 -2.27 -2.08 8.77
CA VAL A 195 -1.83 -3.49 8.77
C VAL A 195 -2.33 -4.20 7.52
N LEU A 196 -1.85 -5.43 7.33
CA LEU A 196 -2.43 -6.38 6.40
C LEU A 196 -3.15 -7.47 7.19
N GLY A 197 -4.42 -7.68 6.86
CA GLY A 197 -5.28 -8.71 7.45
C GLY A 197 -5.47 -9.90 6.50
N SER A 198 -5.48 -11.11 7.03
CA SER A 198 -5.94 -12.31 6.32
C SER A 198 -6.91 -13.10 7.18
N LEU A 199 -8.03 -13.53 6.60
CA LEU A 199 -8.99 -14.37 7.32
C LEU A 199 -8.40 -15.78 7.49
N LEU A 200 -8.43 -16.28 8.71
CA LEU A 200 -8.31 -17.69 9.03
C LEU A 200 -9.69 -18.20 9.46
N PRO A 201 -10.35 -19.05 8.65
CA PRO A 201 -11.64 -19.59 9.04
C PRO A 201 -11.51 -20.47 10.29
N GLY A 202 -12.53 -20.45 11.16
CA GLY A 202 -12.60 -21.25 12.38
C GLY A 202 -12.61 -22.78 12.17
N GLY A 203 -12.63 -23.24 10.92
CA GLY A 203 -12.75 -24.67 10.57
C GLY A 203 -14.22 -25.09 10.43
N THR A 204 -14.50 -26.38 10.57
CA THR A 204 -15.85 -26.94 10.36
C THR A 204 -16.73 -26.87 11.61
N ASP A 205 -16.15 -26.61 12.78
CA ASP A 205 -16.91 -26.46 14.02
C ASP A 205 -17.45 -25.02 14.13
N PRO A 206 -18.77 -24.82 14.13
CA PRO A 206 -19.36 -23.49 14.26
C PRO A 206 -19.07 -22.81 15.60
N ALA A 207 -18.60 -23.55 16.62
CA ALA A 207 -18.16 -22.97 17.89
C ALA A 207 -16.75 -22.35 17.81
N THR A 208 -15.95 -22.68 16.81
CA THR A 208 -14.62 -22.10 16.65
C THR A 208 -14.73 -20.78 15.90
N PRO A 209 -14.35 -19.64 16.51
CA PRO A 209 -14.47 -18.35 15.87
C PRO A 209 -13.48 -18.22 14.71
N ASP A 210 -13.88 -17.45 13.70
CA ASP A 210 -12.93 -16.99 12.70
C ASP A 210 -11.85 -16.13 13.36
N ARG A 211 -10.62 -16.23 12.85
CA ARG A 211 -9.48 -15.45 13.30
C ARG A 211 -8.99 -14.53 12.19
N LEU A 212 -8.50 -13.38 12.57
CA LEU A 212 -7.79 -12.45 11.70
C LEU A 212 -6.30 -12.59 11.98
N GLN A 213 -5.54 -13.01 10.98
CA GLN A 213 -4.10 -12.85 10.97
C GLN A 213 -3.74 -11.42 10.61
N ILE A 214 -2.96 -10.76 11.45
CA ILE A 214 -2.57 -9.35 11.32
C ILE A 214 -1.05 -9.26 11.26
N ARG A 215 -0.53 -8.57 10.25
CA ARG A 215 0.90 -8.27 10.14
C ARG A 215 1.15 -6.82 9.73
N HIS A 216 2.28 -6.29 10.17
CA HIS A 216 2.78 -5.05 9.60
C HIS A 216 3.21 -5.29 8.14
N PRO A 217 2.90 -4.39 7.19
CA PRO A 217 3.17 -4.63 5.78
C PRO A 217 4.67 -4.67 5.45
N ASP A 218 5.51 -4.00 6.25
CA ASP A 218 6.97 -3.96 6.05
C ASP A 218 7.76 -4.94 6.95
N LEU A 219 7.09 -5.67 7.84
CA LEU A 219 7.74 -6.64 8.74
C LEU A 219 7.16 -8.04 8.51
N SER A 220 7.97 -8.96 8.00
CA SER A 220 7.56 -10.33 7.71
C SER A 220 7.40 -11.19 8.96
N ASP A 221 8.14 -10.89 10.03
CA ASP A 221 8.41 -11.86 11.10
C ASP A 221 7.55 -11.63 12.36
N SER A 222 6.59 -10.71 12.30
CA SER A 222 5.78 -10.28 13.45
C SER A 222 4.29 -10.35 13.13
N LEU A 223 3.76 -11.55 13.25
CA LEU A 223 2.34 -11.90 13.08
C LEU A 223 1.64 -11.92 14.44
N ILE A 224 0.46 -11.33 14.50
CA ILE A 224 -0.46 -11.46 15.64
C ILE A 224 -1.83 -11.90 15.14
N GLU A 225 -2.66 -12.44 16.04
CA GLU A 225 -4.02 -12.88 15.71
C GLU A 225 -5.06 -12.13 16.54
N ALA A 226 -6.25 -11.94 15.96
CA ALA A 226 -7.43 -11.44 16.65
C ALA A 226 -8.63 -12.35 16.36
N GLU A 227 -9.49 -12.58 17.35
CA GLU A 227 -10.73 -13.31 17.14
C GLU A 227 -11.82 -12.40 16.56
N LEU A 228 -12.54 -12.87 15.55
CA LEU A 228 -13.67 -12.18 14.95
C LEU A 228 -14.97 -12.70 15.57
N ILE A 229 -15.44 -12.00 16.59
CA ILE A 229 -16.70 -12.28 17.29
C ILE A 229 -17.89 -12.07 16.34
N PRO A 230 -18.73 -13.09 16.09
CA PRO A 230 -19.95 -12.96 15.30
C PRO A 230 -20.92 -11.93 15.89
N GLY A 231 -21.53 -11.12 15.03
CA GLY A 231 -22.51 -10.10 15.45
C GLY A 231 -21.91 -8.79 15.97
N ASP A 232 -20.60 -8.74 16.25
CA ASP A 232 -19.93 -7.48 16.60
C ASP A 232 -19.83 -6.55 15.37
N PRO A 233 -20.34 -5.30 15.44
CA PRO A 233 -20.31 -4.37 14.31
C PRO A 233 -18.91 -4.02 13.80
N VAL A 234 -17.91 -3.97 14.69
CA VAL A 234 -16.51 -3.71 14.31
C VAL A 234 -15.98 -4.89 13.50
N HIS A 235 -16.23 -6.11 13.94
CA HIS A 235 -15.78 -7.31 13.24
C HIS A 235 -16.53 -7.55 11.93
N GLN A 236 -17.81 -7.19 11.85
CA GLN A 236 -18.55 -7.18 10.59
C GLN A 236 -17.89 -6.25 9.56
N ARG A 237 -17.51 -5.03 9.97
CA ARG A 237 -16.80 -4.09 9.09
C ARG A 237 -15.44 -4.61 8.63
N VAL A 238 -14.69 -5.29 9.51
CA VAL A 238 -13.45 -5.98 9.13
C VAL A 238 -13.74 -7.06 8.10
N ARG A 239 -14.74 -7.92 8.35
CA ARG A 239 -15.09 -9.03 7.45
C ARG A 239 -15.51 -8.54 6.06
N SER A 240 -16.32 -7.49 5.97
CA SER A 240 -16.70 -6.90 4.69
C SER A 240 -15.49 -6.38 3.90
N GLN A 241 -14.50 -5.79 4.57
CA GLN A 241 -13.25 -5.38 3.91
C GLN A 241 -12.42 -6.59 3.44
N LEU A 242 -12.32 -7.63 4.27
CA LEU A 242 -11.63 -8.86 3.88
C LEU A 242 -12.27 -9.49 2.65
N GLU A 243 -13.60 -9.56 2.59
CA GLU A 243 -14.34 -10.09 1.44
C GLU A 243 -14.02 -9.34 0.15
N MET A 244 -14.05 -8.00 0.18
CA MET A 244 -13.68 -7.16 -0.96
C MET A 244 -12.23 -7.35 -1.39
N GLY A 245 -11.33 -7.63 -0.44
CA GLY A 245 -9.90 -7.87 -0.67
C GLY A 245 -9.52 -9.33 -0.92
N ALA A 246 -10.50 -10.20 -1.24
CA ALA A 246 -10.27 -11.64 -1.47
C ALA A 246 -9.60 -12.36 -0.28
N TRP A 247 -9.92 -11.92 0.94
CA TRP A 247 -9.63 -12.57 2.21
C TRP A 247 -8.16 -12.64 2.64
N LYS A 248 -7.21 -12.19 1.82
CA LYS A 248 -5.78 -12.36 2.07
C LYS A 248 -4.99 -11.08 1.84
N ASN A 249 -4.14 -10.73 2.81
CA ASN A 249 -3.28 -9.54 2.78
C ASN A 249 -4.04 -8.25 2.46
N VAL A 250 -5.24 -8.10 3.03
CA VAL A 250 -6.09 -6.94 2.81
C VAL A 250 -5.58 -5.78 3.65
N PRO A 251 -5.32 -4.60 3.07
CA PRO A 251 -5.02 -3.39 3.83
C PRO A 251 -6.15 -3.05 4.81
N LEU A 252 -5.82 -2.83 6.08
CA LEU A 252 -6.78 -2.45 7.12
C LEU A 252 -6.20 -1.33 7.99
N THR A 253 -7.08 -0.46 8.47
CA THR A 253 -6.76 0.58 9.46
C THR A 253 -7.51 0.27 10.76
N LEU A 254 -6.80 -0.31 11.73
CA LEU A 254 -7.38 -0.91 12.93
C LEU A 254 -6.90 -0.22 14.20
N ARG A 255 -7.79 -0.13 15.18
CA ARG A 255 -7.46 0.17 16.58
C ARG A 255 -7.26 -1.14 17.33
N LEU A 256 -6.03 -1.41 17.76
CA LEU A 256 -5.61 -2.67 18.39
C LEU A 256 -5.19 -2.46 19.84
N CYS A 257 -5.52 -3.40 20.71
CA CYS A 257 -4.94 -3.50 22.05
C CYS A 257 -4.91 -4.95 22.56
N TYR A 258 -4.18 -5.18 23.65
CA TYR A 258 -4.20 -6.43 24.40
C TYR A 258 -5.22 -6.38 25.53
N ASP A 259 -5.74 -7.55 25.92
CA ASP A 259 -6.65 -7.63 27.08
C ASP A 259 -5.85 -7.59 28.40
N GLU A 260 -6.30 -6.78 29.36
CA GLU A 260 -5.72 -6.72 30.71
C GLU A 260 -5.59 -8.09 31.36
N LYS A 261 -6.59 -8.97 31.18
CA LYS A 261 -6.63 -10.31 31.77
C LYS A 261 -5.64 -11.27 31.10
N ASN A 262 -5.24 -10.99 29.86
CA ASN A 262 -4.38 -11.85 29.05
C ASN A 262 -2.98 -11.28 28.83
N ARG A 263 -2.59 -10.22 29.53
CA ARG A 263 -1.27 -9.59 29.37
C ARG A 263 -0.11 -10.61 29.53
N ASN A 264 -0.31 -11.61 30.39
CA ASN A 264 0.65 -12.69 30.66
C ASN A 264 0.34 -14.00 29.93
N ASN A 265 -0.79 -14.10 29.22
CA ASN A 265 -1.16 -15.33 28.52
C ASN A 265 -0.32 -15.49 27.23
N GLU A 266 0.01 -16.73 26.92
CA GLU A 266 0.81 -17.11 25.74
C GLU A 266 0.03 -16.95 24.43
N SER A 267 -1.31 -16.83 24.49
CA SER A 267 -2.17 -16.79 23.30
C SER A 267 -1.84 -15.61 22.37
N GLY A 268 -1.23 -14.54 22.89
CA GLY A 268 -0.76 -13.41 22.07
C GLY A 268 -1.85 -12.67 21.30
N ALA A 269 -3.12 -13.01 21.55
CA ALA A 269 -4.26 -12.52 20.79
C ALA A 269 -4.56 -11.06 21.15
N VAL A 270 -4.78 -10.25 20.12
CA VAL A 270 -5.18 -8.85 20.26
C VAL A 270 -6.66 -8.67 20.02
N ARG A 271 -7.20 -7.56 20.53
CA ARG A 271 -8.57 -7.14 20.32
C ARG A 271 -8.64 -6.03 19.29
N ILE A 272 -9.60 -6.14 18.39
CA ILE A 272 -9.95 -5.08 17.44
C ILE A 272 -11.02 -4.24 18.11
N THR A 273 -10.68 -2.99 18.44
CA THR A 273 -11.61 -2.07 19.12
C THR A 273 -12.24 -1.06 18.16
N GLY A 274 -11.73 -0.96 16.93
CA GLY A 274 -12.23 -0.03 15.93
C GLY A 274 -11.62 -0.23 14.55
N VAL A 275 -12.35 0.29 13.55
CA VAL A 275 -11.94 0.36 12.14
C VAL A 275 -12.16 1.80 11.67
N GLU A 276 -11.09 2.49 11.30
CA GLU A 276 -11.13 3.95 11.00
C GLU A 276 -11.52 4.27 9.55
N GLY A 277 -11.46 3.29 8.65
CA GLY A 277 -11.78 3.49 7.23
C GLY A 277 -11.59 2.23 6.39
N LYS A 278 -11.83 2.35 5.09
CA LYS A 278 -11.55 1.28 4.11
C LYS A 278 -10.08 1.27 3.73
N GLY A 279 -9.43 0.12 3.74
CA GLY A 279 -8.01 0.04 3.39
C GLY A 279 -7.13 0.78 4.40
N TRP A 280 -6.22 1.62 3.89
CA TRP A 280 -5.35 2.49 4.70
C TRP A 280 -5.87 3.92 4.89
N LEU A 281 -7.14 4.16 4.59
CA LEU A 281 -7.82 5.44 4.79
C LEU A 281 -8.18 5.67 6.26
N ILE A 282 -8.01 6.91 6.71
CA ILE A 282 -8.66 7.43 7.91
C ILE A 282 -9.67 8.49 7.47
N LEU A 283 -10.93 8.27 7.82
CA LEU A 283 -11.99 9.22 7.52
C LEU A 283 -12.33 10.00 8.78
N SER A 284 -11.86 11.25 8.85
CA SER A 284 -12.31 12.18 9.87
C SER A 284 -13.82 12.36 9.76
N ARG A 285 -14.54 12.21 10.88
CA ARG A 285 -15.96 12.58 10.93
C ARG A 285 -16.06 14.11 10.78
N LYS A 286 -16.85 14.57 9.81
CA LYS A 286 -17.22 15.98 9.69
C LYS A 286 -18.21 16.36 10.77
#